data_AF-A0A963U402-F1
#
_entry.id   AF-A0A963U402-F1
#
_cell.length_a   1.000
_cell.length_b   1.000
_cell.length_c   1.000
_cell.angle_alpha   90.00
_cell.angle_beta   90.00
_cell.angle_gamma   90.00
#
_symmetry.space_group_name_H-M   'P 1'
#
loop_
_entity.id
_entity.type
_entity.pdbx_description
1 polymer ?
#
loop_
_entity_poly.entity_id
_entity_poly.type
_entity_poly.pdbx_seq_one_letter_code
_entity_poly.pdbx_strand_id
1 'polypeptide(L)' 'MSDGKSPSQTRLILAQFLFAHGIDIEALYKSLGAEVADCDAEAVSHMAGIIDGVTLATQKIKAHGLDNWAKN' A
#
# COMPACT_ATOMS: atom_id res chain seq x y z
N MET A 1 23.36 11.70 11.23
CA MET A 1 22.54 10.49 11.03
C MET A 1 21.36 10.93 10.20
N SER A 2 21.14 10.40 9.00
CA SER A 2 19.90 10.71 8.27
C SER A 2 18.75 10.28 9.17
N ASP A 3 17.87 11.19 9.56
CA ASP A 3 16.66 10.81 10.29
C ASP A 3 15.98 9.70 9.50
N GLY A 4 15.99 8.50 10.07
CA GLY A 4 15.42 7.32 9.42
C GLY A 4 13.93 7.57 9.17
N LYS A 5 13.42 7.04 8.06
CA LYS A 5 11.97 7.09 7.82
C LYS A 5 11.25 6.44 9.00
N SER A 6 10.16 7.04 9.46
CA SER A 6 9.34 6.43 10.50
C SER A 6 8.80 5.07 10.02
N PRO A 7 8.39 4.17 10.94
CA PRO A 7 7.74 2.92 10.56
C PRO A 7 6.52 3.13 9.66
N SER A 8 5.74 4.20 9.88
CA SER A 8 4.60 4.56 9.01
C SER A 8 5.03 4.98 7.61
N GLN A 9 6.08 5.80 7.48
CA GLN A 9 6.63 6.20 6.17
C GLN A 9 7.22 5.01 5.42
N THR A 10 7.86 4.08 6.12
CA THR A 10 8.41 2.86 5.52
C THR A 10 7.29 1.95 4.99
N ARG A 11 6.23 1.74 5.79
CA ARG A 11 5.03 1.00 5.37
C ARG A 11 4.37 1.63 4.14
N LEU A 12 4.30 2.96 4.08
CA LEU A 12 3.74 3.68 2.93
C LEU A 12 4.53 3.44 1.64
N ILE A 13 5.86 3.54 1.70
CA ILE A 13 6.72 3.32 0.52
C ILE A 13 6.63 1.87 0.07
N LEU A 14 6.63 0.92 1.01
CA LEU A 14 6.49 -0.50 0.68
C LEU A 14 5.13 -0.78 0.02
N ALA A 15 4.03 -0.26 0.58
CA ALA A 15 2.70 -0.40 -0.01
C ALA A 15 2.62 0.18 -1.43
N GLN A 16 3.22 1.35 -1.67
CA GLN A 16 3.31 1.95 -3.00
C GLN A 16 4.11 1.08 -3.99
N PHE A 17 5.21 0.48 -3.53
CA PHE A 17 6.02 -0.44 -4.34
C PHE A 17 5.23 -1.70 -4.70
N LEU A 18 4.56 -2.32 -3.72
CA LEU A 18 3.72 -3.50 -3.93
C LEU A 18 2.63 -3.23 -4.95
N PHE A 19 1.92 -2.10 -4.82
CA PHE A 19 0.91 -1.68 -5.77
C PHE A 19 1.48 -1.48 -7.19
N ALA A 20 2.61 -0.76 -7.32
CA ALA A 20 3.23 -0.47 -8.62
C ALA A 20 3.66 -1.72 -9.39
N HIS A 21 4.00 -2.79 -8.68
CA HIS A 21 4.43 -4.07 -9.26
C HIS A 21 3.32 -5.14 -9.26
N GLY A 22 2.10 -4.81 -8.81
CA GLY A 22 1.00 -5.77 -8.73
C GLY A 22 1.28 -6.94 -7.78
N ILE A 23 2.07 -6.70 -6.74
CA ILE A 23 2.42 -7.69 -5.73
C ILE A 23 1.42 -7.58 -4.58
N ASP A 24 0.79 -8.70 -4.27
CA ASP A 24 -0.10 -8.80 -3.11
C ASP A 24 0.70 -8.95 -1.80
N ILE A 25 0.16 -8.39 -0.72
CA ILE A 25 0.80 -8.42 0.61
C ILE A 25 0.89 -9.86 1.14
N GLU A 26 -0.13 -10.69 0.92
CA GLU A 26 -0.09 -12.11 1.31
C GLU A 26 0.99 -12.85 0.53
N ALA A 27 1.11 -12.59 -0.78
CA ALA A 27 2.14 -13.17 -1.62
C ALA A 27 3.56 -12.77 -1.18
N LEU A 28 3.76 -11.52 -0.72
CA LEU A 28 5.03 -11.08 -0.14
C LEU A 28 5.37 -11.89 1.12
N TYR A 29 4.48 -11.93 2.11
CA TYR A 29 4.74 -12.62 3.38
C TYR A 29 4.99 -14.10 3.16
N LYS A 30 4.18 -14.75 2.33
CA LYS A 30 4.38 -16.16 1.95
C LYS A 30 5.73 -16.41 1.31
N SER A 31 6.21 -15.50 0.46
CA SER A 31 7.54 -15.60 -0.18
C SER A 31 8.70 -15.42 0.81
N LEU A 32 8.46 -14.70 1.92
CA LEU A 32 9.39 -14.57 3.03
C LEU A 32 9.31 -15.75 4.01
N GLY A 33 8.44 -16.73 3.75
CA GLY A 33 8.22 -17.88 4.63
C GLY A 33 7.41 -17.56 5.88
N ALA A 34 6.62 -16.49 5.85
CA ALA A 34 5.75 -16.07 6.95
C ALA A 34 4.27 -16.14 6.53
N GLU A 35 3.41 -16.53 7.46
CA GLU A 35 1.97 -16.38 7.29
C GLU A 35 1.54 -15.00 7.79
N VAL A 36 0.61 -14.36 7.08
CA VAL A 36 0.12 -13.02 7.46
C VAL A 36 -0.53 -13.03 8.85
N ALA A 37 -1.15 -14.15 9.23
CA ALA A 37 -1.75 -14.35 10.55
C ALA A 37 -0.75 -14.30 11.72
N ASP A 38 0.53 -14.60 11.44
CA ASP A 38 1.60 -14.57 12.44
C ASP A 38 2.31 -13.20 12.50
N CYS A 39 1.92 -12.28 11.62
CA CYS A 39 2.53 -10.95 11.51
C CYS A 39 1.77 -9.90 12.34
N ASP A 40 2.44 -8.76 12.58
CA ASP A 40 1.84 -7.63 13.27
C ASP A 40 0.60 -7.11 12.53
N ALA A 41 -0.57 -7.28 13.14
CA ALA A 41 -1.85 -6.98 12.50
C ALA A 41 -2.02 -5.49 12.19
N GLU A 42 -1.45 -4.59 13.00
CA GLU A 42 -1.51 -3.15 12.75
C GLU A 42 -0.69 -2.78 11.52
N ALA A 43 0.51 -3.34 11.38
CA ALA A 43 1.39 -3.12 10.24
C ALA A 43 0.81 -3.66 8.93
N VAL A 44 0.26 -4.89 8.96
CA VAL A 44 -0.40 -5.50 7.81
C VAL A 44 -1.62 -4.68 7.41
N SER A 45 -2.50 -4.35 8.37
CA SER A 45 -3.72 -3.56 8.13
C SER A 45 -3.41 -2.17 7.58
N HIS A 46 -2.39 -1.49 8.13
CA HIS A 46 -1.98 -0.18 7.64
C HIS A 46 -1.48 -0.23 6.19
N MET A 47 -0.69 -1.24 5.82
CA MET A 47 -0.24 -1.41 4.43
C MET A 47 -1.40 -1.75 3.48
N ALA A 48 -2.28 -2.67 3.87
CA ALA A 48 -3.47 -3.03 3.09
C ALA A 48 -4.37 -1.81 2.84
N GLY A 49 -4.63 -1.00 3.87
CA GLY A 49 -5.43 0.22 3.74
C GLY A 49 -4.82 1.25 2.78
N ILE A 50 -3.49 1.36 2.70
CA ILE A 50 -2.82 2.22 1.72
C ILE A 50 -3.01 1.68 0.30
N ILE A 51 -2.83 0.37 0.10
CA ILE A 51 -3.01 -0.29 -1.22
C ILE A 51 -4.46 -0.11 -1.69
N ASP A 52 -5.44 -0.32 -0.82
CA ASP A 52 -6.86 -0.13 -1.12
C ASP A 52 -7.17 1.33 -1.48
N GLY A 53 -6.63 2.28 -0.72
CA GLY A 53 -6.79 3.71 -0.98
C GLY A 53 -6.24 4.12 -2.35
N VAL A 54 -5.04 3.65 -2.70
CA VAL A 54 -4.43 3.90 -4.01
C VAL A 54 -5.22 3.25 -5.14
N THR A 55 -5.71 2.02 -4.93
CA THR A 55 -6.56 1.30 -5.89
C THR A 55 -7.85 2.05 -6.16
N LEU A 56 -8.55 2.49 -5.11
CA LEU A 56 -9.78 3.27 -5.21
C LEU A 56 -9.56 4.58 -5.95
N ALA A 57 -8.50 5.32 -5.60
CA ALA A 57 -8.15 6.57 -6.27
C ALA A 57 -7.85 6.33 -7.76
N THR A 58 -7.08 5.30 -8.09
CA THR A 58 -6.74 4.94 -9.46
C THR A 58 -7.99 4.58 -10.28
N GLN A 59 -8.92 3.82 -9.70
CA GLN A 59 -10.18 3.47 -10.35
C GLN A 59 -11.05 4.71 -10.61
N LYS A 60 -11.18 5.62 -9.64
CA LYS A 60 -11.96 6.85 -9.80
C LYS A 60 -11.37 7.78 -10.84
N ILE A 61 -10.04 7.95 -10.85
CA ILE A 61 -9.33 8.75 -11.86
C ILE A 61 -9.55 8.17 -13.26
N LYS A 62 -9.47 6.84 -13.42
CA LYS A 62 -9.76 6.17 -14.70
C LYS A 62 -11.21 6.36 -15.16
N ALA A 63 -12.17 6.31 -14.23
CA ALA A 63 -13.60 6.39 -14.54
C ALA A 63 -14.06 7.82 -14.90
N HIS A 64 -13.54 8.84 -14.20
CA HIS A 64 -14.02 10.22 -14.33
C HIS A 64 -13.05 11.17 -15.05
N GLY A 65 -11.81 10.73 -15.29
CA GLY A 65 -10.72 11.58 -15.79
C GLY A 65 -10.07 12.40 -14.68
N LEU A 66 -8.75 12.63 -14.80
CA LEU A 66 -7.95 13.36 -13.82
C LEU A 66 -8.50 14.77 -13.55
N ASP A 67 -8.95 15.46 -14.61
CA ASP A 67 -9.46 16.83 -14.54
C ASP A 67 -10.77 16.96 -13.77
N ASN A 68 -11.61 15.93 -13.75
CA ASN A 68 -12.84 15.94 -12.96
C ASN A 68 -12.58 15.51 -11.52
N TRP A 69 -11.56 14.69 -11.28
CA TRP A 69 -11.17 14.28 -9.93
C TRP A 69 -10.55 15.43 -9.13
N ALA A 70 -9.66 16.23 -9.74
CA ALA A 70 -8.92 17.30 -9.05
C ALA A 70 -9.73 18.59 -8.78
N LYS A 71 -11.03 18.63 -9.12
CA LYS A 71 -11.90 19.80 -8.93
C LYS A 71 -12.56 19.87 -7.55
N ASN A 72 -12.40 18.84 -6.71
CA ASN A 72 -12.89 18.79 -5.33
C ASN A 72 -11.73 18.87 -4.35
#